data_AF-A0A1X6Z2A3-F1
#
_entry.id   AF-A0A1X6Z2A3-F1
#
_cell.length_a   1.000
_cell.length_b   1.000
_cell.length_c   1.000
_cell.angle_alpha   90.00
_cell.angle_beta   90.00
_cell.angle_gamma   90.00
#
_symmetry.space_group_name_H-M   'P 1'
#
loop_
_entity.id
_entity.type
_entity.pdbx_description
1 polymer ?
#
loop_
_entity_poly.entity_id
_entity_poly.type
_entity_poly.pdbx_seq_one_letter_code
_entity_poly.pdbx_strand_id
1 'polypeptide(L)'
;MRLISTGCGAVLACLVAASAGAQADDDAMAVQRCIWSCLSAFGPADSPEYQQCVADHCAESAAPDPAPARGPSTTWTTGTIDGGRTAYAGVDTADGARGLYYFCDRSGRSDLMLAGFSGTDVWALVVNAETHTFRFSPGPNGLYAPVPPDNAVFGVLRRFDEVSVEGTPGRTVMGLSGSGRALSAAMARCR
;
A
#
# COMPACT_ATOMS: atom_id res chain seq x y z
N MET A 1 -68.81 10.39 34.58
CA MET A 1 -67.82 9.51 35.25
C MET A 1 -67.46 8.43 34.23
N ARG A 2 -66.26 8.51 33.64
CA ARG A 2 -65.83 7.65 32.52
C ARG A 2 -65.18 6.37 33.04
N LEU A 3 -65.42 5.29 32.32
CA LEU A 3 -65.07 3.90 32.62
C LEU A 3 -63.55 3.63 32.64
N ILE A 4 -63.16 2.76 33.56
CA ILE A 4 -61.89 2.02 33.58
C ILE A 4 -62.17 0.66 32.94
N SER A 5 -61.41 0.22 31.93
CA SER A 5 -61.12 -1.21 31.74
C SER A 5 -60.02 -1.44 30.69
N THR A 6 -58.89 -1.97 31.18
CA THR A 6 -58.18 -3.13 30.64
C THR A 6 -57.60 -3.06 29.22
N GLY A 7 -56.36 -2.57 29.11
CA GLY A 7 -55.50 -2.78 27.94
C GLY A 7 -54.78 -4.12 28.05
N CYS A 8 -55.15 -5.04 27.16
CA CYS A 8 -54.58 -6.38 27.01
C CYS A 8 -53.11 -6.31 26.56
N GLY A 9 -52.20 -6.80 27.40
CA GLY A 9 -50.82 -7.06 27.02
C GLY A 9 -50.68 -8.44 26.35
N ALA A 10 -49.89 -8.48 25.27
CA ALA A 10 -48.98 -9.57 24.87
C ALA A 10 -48.68 -9.43 23.37
N VAL A 11 -47.63 -8.69 23.02
CA VAL A 11 -47.05 -8.75 21.67
C VAL A 11 -46.20 -10.02 21.61
N LEU A 12 -46.65 -10.97 20.79
CA LEU A 12 -45.98 -12.23 20.52
C LEU A 12 -44.62 -11.98 19.85
N ALA A 13 -43.63 -12.72 20.33
CA ALA A 13 -42.24 -12.69 19.95
C ALA A 13 -41.92 -13.53 18.70
N CYS A 14 -40.67 -13.32 18.24
CA CYS A 14 -39.80 -14.18 17.42
C CYS A 14 -39.92 -14.03 15.89
N LEU A 15 -39.05 -13.23 15.26
CA LEU A 15 -37.65 -13.56 14.89
C LEU A 15 -37.53 -14.86 14.09
N VAL A 16 -37.63 -14.75 12.76
CA VAL A 16 -36.95 -15.66 11.82
C VAL A 16 -36.50 -14.85 10.60
N ALA A 17 -35.41 -14.08 10.75
CA ALA A 17 -34.60 -13.67 9.61
C ALA A 17 -33.32 -14.52 9.69
N ALA A 18 -33.32 -15.62 8.94
CA ALA A 18 -32.22 -16.56 8.89
C ALA A 18 -30.96 -15.87 8.37
N SER A 19 -29.95 -15.88 9.24
CA SER A 19 -28.51 -15.76 9.04
C SER A 19 -28.01 -16.15 7.65
N ALA A 20 -27.59 -15.16 6.87
CA ALA A 20 -26.73 -15.31 5.70
C ALA A 20 -25.43 -14.50 5.92
N GLY A 21 -24.59 -14.97 6.85
CA GLY A 21 -23.35 -14.27 7.20
C GLY A 21 -22.36 -15.06 8.05
N ALA A 22 -22.41 -16.40 8.04
CA ALA A 22 -21.54 -17.22 8.90
C ALA A 22 -20.27 -17.75 8.22
N GLN A 23 -20.06 -17.51 6.92
CA GLN A 23 -18.96 -18.13 6.18
C GLN A 23 -17.69 -17.28 6.09
N ALA A 24 -17.76 -15.98 6.38
CA ALA A 24 -16.60 -15.09 6.28
C ALA A 24 -15.73 -15.05 7.56
N ASP A 25 -16.33 -15.30 8.74
CA ASP A 25 -15.62 -15.25 10.03
C ASP A 25 -14.81 -16.53 10.31
N ASP A 26 -15.26 -17.68 9.83
CA ASP A 26 -14.58 -18.96 10.05
C ASP A 26 -13.24 -19.06 9.32
N ASP A 27 -13.16 -18.48 8.12
CA ASP A 27 -11.95 -18.47 7.29
C ASP A 27 -10.87 -17.57 7.89
N ALA A 28 -11.24 -16.40 8.41
CA ALA A 28 -10.31 -15.50 9.09
C ALA A 28 -9.67 -16.15 10.34
N MET A 29 -10.46 -16.92 11.10
CA MET A 29 -9.96 -17.66 12.26
C MET A 29 -9.12 -18.88 11.88
N ALA A 30 -9.40 -19.53 10.75
CA ALA A 30 -8.58 -20.63 10.23
C ALA A 30 -7.17 -20.16 9.84
N VAL A 31 -7.08 -18.99 9.18
CA VAL A 31 -5.81 -18.37 8.81
C VAL A 31 -4.98 -17.99 10.03
N GLN A 32 -5.58 -17.36 11.04
CA GLN A 32 -4.90 -17.03 12.30
C GLN A 32 -4.34 -18.26 13.01
N ARG A 33 -5.09 -19.38 13.03
CA ARG A 33 -4.61 -20.65 13.59
C ARG A 33 -3.40 -21.21 12.82
N CYS A 34 -3.39 -21.08 11.50
CA CYS A 34 -2.24 -21.49 10.67
C CYS A 34 -0.99 -20.66 10.99
N ILE A 35 -1.13 -19.32 11.05
CA ILE A 35 -0.02 -18.41 11.35
C ILE A 35 0.55 -18.70 12.74
N TRP A 36 -0.29 -18.93 13.75
CA TRP A 36 0.18 -19.30 15.09
C TRP A 36 0.87 -20.65 15.13
N SER A 37 0.42 -21.62 14.33
CA SER A 37 1.09 -22.91 14.19
C SER A 37 2.53 -22.72 13.66
N CYS A 38 2.70 -21.94 12.59
CA CYS A 38 4.02 -21.61 12.05
C CYS A 38 4.90 -20.85 13.05
N LEU A 39 4.35 -19.86 13.75
CA LEU A 39 5.08 -19.08 14.77
C LEU A 39 5.59 -19.98 15.91
N SER A 40 4.79 -20.95 16.32
CA SER A 40 5.15 -21.89 17.39
C SER A 40 6.25 -22.88 16.98
N ALA A 41 6.31 -23.25 15.69
CA ALA A 41 7.21 -24.27 15.19
C ALA A 41 8.58 -23.71 14.75
N PHE A 42 8.61 -22.53 14.15
CA PHE A 42 9.81 -21.99 13.48
C PHE A 42 10.41 -20.76 14.17
N GLY A 43 9.75 -20.22 15.19
CA GLY A 43 10.26 -19.10 15.97
C GLY A 43 9.69 -17.75 15.52
N PRO A 44 10.38 -16.64 15.81
CA PRO A 44 9.80 -15.31 15.66
C PRO A 44 9.48 -14.97 14.20
N ALA A 45 8.58 -14.01 14.02
CA ALA A 45 8.01 -13.67 12.71
C ALA A 45 9.03 -13.11 11.70
N ASP A 46 10.24 -12.78 12.13
CA ASP A 46 11.36 -12.32 11.31
C ASP A 46 12.30 -13.46 10.86
N SER A 47 12.08 -14.70 11.32
CA SER A 47 12.87 -15.85 10.88
C SER A 47 12.50 -16.29 9.45
N PRO A 48 13.49 -16.63 8.60
CA PRO A 48 13.23 -17.08 7.24
C PRO A 48 12.42 -18.38 7.18
N GLU A 49 12.58 -19.26 8.17
CA GLU A 49 11.86 -20.53 8.28
C GLU A 49 10.36 -20.31 8.59
N TYR A 50 10.03 -19.34 9.46
CA TYR A 50 8.65 -18.94 9.71
C TYR A 50 7.97 -18.41 8.43
N GLN A 51 8.67 -17.52 7.71
CA GLN A 51 8.15 -16.91 6.49
C GLN A 51 7.84 -17.97 5.42
N GLN A 52 8.70 -18.98 5.31
CA GLN A 52 8.49 -20.10 4.39
C GLN A 52 7.28 -20.96 4.80
N CYS A 53 7.12 -21.28 6.09
CA CYS A 53 5.96 -22.03 6.58
C CYS A 53 4.62 -21.33 6.26
N VAL A 54 4.54 -20.02 6.47
CA VAL A 54 3.32 -19.25 6.20
C VAL A 54 3.00 -19.27 4.70
N ALA A 55 4.01 -19.11 3.85
CA ALA A 55 3.84 -19.12 2.40
C ALA A 55 3.36 -20.49 1.86
N ASP A 56 3.89 -21.59 2.39
CA ASP A 56 3.58 -22.93 1.91
C ASP A 56 2.23 -23.47 2.44
N HIS A 57 1.83 -23.05 3.66
CA HIS A 57 0.75 -23.72 4.39
C HIS A 57 -0.47 -22.85 4.71
N CYS A 58 -0.36 -21.52 4.68
CA CYS A 58 -1.46 -20.62 5.04
C CYS A 58 -2.12 -19.94 3.82
N ALA A 59 -1.89 -20.46 2.61
CA ALA A 59 -2.12 -19.84 1.31
C ALA A 59 -3.57 -19.84 0.76
N GLU A 60 -4.59 -19.99 1.63
CA GLU A 60 -5.96 -19.55 1.28
C GLU A 60 -6.20 -18.06 1.63
N SER A 61 -5.12 -17.38 2.05
CA SER A 61 -4.99 -15.93 2.12
C SER A 61 -4.12 -15.40 0.99
N ALA A 62 -4.66 -15.31 -0.23
CA ALA A 62 -4.09 -14.42 -1.24
C ALA A 62 -5.01 -13.20 -1.40
N ALA A 63 -5.03 -12.35 -0.38
CA ALA A 63 -5.06 -10.92 -0.65
C ALA A 63 -3.91 -10.63 -1.65
N PRO A 64 -4.07 -9.70 -2.62
CA PRO A 64 -3.06 -9.44 -3.63
C PRO A 64 -1.69 -9.29 -2.96
N ASP A 65 -0.72 -10.07 -3.44
CA ASP A 65 0.63 -10.20 -2.86
C ASP A 65 1.10 -8.90 -2.21
N PRO A 66 1.51 -8.90 -0.94
CA PRO A 66 2.44 -7.88 -0.50
C PRO A 66 3.65 -8.03 -1.41
N ALA A 67 3.90 -7.02 -2.24
CA ALA A 67 5.12 -6.93 -3.02
C ALA A 67 6.29 -7.33 -2.13
N PRO A 68 7.26 -8.14 -2.61
CA PRO A 68 8.34 -8.66 -1.79
C PRO A 68 8.92 -7.50 -0.98
N ALA A 69 8.96 -7.67 0.35
CA ALA A 69 9.53 -6.67 1.25
C ALA A 69 10.95 -6.37 0.76
N ARG A 70 11.08 -5.29 0.00
CA ARG A 70 12.36 -4.82 -0.51
C ARG A 70 13.10 -4.34 0.71
N GLY A 71 14.17 -5.07 1.07
CA GLY A 71 15.13 -4.54 2.04
C GLY A 71 15.56 -3.14 1.60
N PRO A 72 15.97 -2.27 2.54
CA PRO A 72 16.23 -0.87 2.25
C PRO A 72 17.22 -0.73 1.10
N SER A 73 16.73 -0.31 -0.07
CA SER A 73 17.57 -0.05 -1.23
C SER A 73 17.81 1.44 -1.31
N THR A 74 19.06 1.87 -1.15
CA THR A 74 19.47 3.26 -1.40
C THR A 74 19.56 3.59 -2.90
N THR A 75 19.27 2.61 -3.77
CA THR A 75 19.33 2.72 -5.23
C THR A 75 17.94 2.52 -5.81
N TRP A 76 17.60 3.30 -6.84
CA TRP A 76 16.33 3.13 -7.54
C TRP A 76 16.22 1.75 -8.18
N THR A 77 15.10 1.10 -7.92
CA THR A 77 14.71 -0.19 -8.48
C THR A 77 13.58 -0.02 -9.50
N THR A 78 13.40 -1.00 -10.38
CA THR A 78 12.28 -1.04 -11.33
C THR A 78 11.80 -2.48 -11.51
N GLY A 79 10.51 -2.64 -11.80
CA GLY A 79 9.92 -3.95 -12.03
C GLY A 79 8.47 -3.84 -12.47
N THR A 80 7.72 -4.90 -12.26
CA THR A 80 6.29 -4.96 -12.52
C THR A 80 5.54 -5.62 -11.36
N ILE A 81 4.31 -5.19 -11.14
CA ILE A 81 3.35 -5.75 -10.19
C ILE A 81 2.04 -6.12 -10.93
N ASP A 82 1.06 -6.67 -10.20
CA ASP A 82 -0.26 -7.05 -10.73
C ASP A 82 -0.18 -7.99 -11.95
N GLY A 83 0.67 -9.02 -11.87
CA GLY A 83 0.89 -9.97 -12.96
C GLY A 83 1.53 -9.36 -14.21
N GLY A 84 2.28 -8.26 -14.06
CA GLY A 84 2.97 -7.59 -15.17
C GLY A 84 2.21 -6.40 -15.75
N ARG A 85 1.00 -6.10 -15.25
CA ARG A 85 0.16 -5.02 -15.78
C ARG A 85 0.67 -3.63 -15.43
N THR A 86 1.23 -3.47 -14.24
CA THR A 86 1.70 -2.18 -13.75
C THR A 86 3.21 -2.21 -13.60
N ALA A 87 3.89 -1.33 -14.31
CA ALA A 87 5.32 -1.11 -14.16
C ALA A 87 5.58 -0.13 -13.01
N TYR A 88 6.73 -0.27 -12.35
CA TYR A 88 7.15 0.67 -11.31
C TYR A 88 8.62 1.05 -11.42
N ALA A 89 8.94 2.21 -10.88
CA ALA A 89 10.29 2.64 -10.52
C ALA A 89 10.25 3.34 -9.17
N GLY A 90 11.14 3.01 -8.25
CA GLY A 90 11.11 3.64 -6.93
C GLY A 90 12.33 3.35 -6.06
N VAL A 91 12.38 4.05 -4.94
CA VAL A 91 13.45 3.98 -3.94
C VAL A 91 12.85 4.04 -2.55
N ASP A 92 13.47 3.34 -1.61
CA ASP A 92 13.15 3.41 -0.19
C ASP A 92 14.22 4.21 0.55
N THR A 93 13.87 4.73 1.72
CA THR A 93 14.85 5.21 2.68
C THR A 93 15.73 4.05 3.16
N ALA A 94 16.90 4.38 3.69
CA ALA A 94 17.87 3.37 4.15
C ALA A 94 17.36 2.50 5.32
N ASP A 95 16.31 2.92 6.01
CA ASP A 95 15.62 2.15 7.05
C ASP A 95 14.37 1.41 6.52
N GLY A 96 14.01 1.59 5.25
CA GLY A 96 12.81 1.02 4.62
C GLY A 96 11.48 1.61 5.12
N ALA A 97 11.52 2.60 6.02
CA ALA A 97 10.32 3.14 6.64
C ALA A 97 9.50 4.01 5.69
N ARG A 98 10.14 4.59 4.66
CA ARG A 98 9.53 5.50 3.70
C ARG A 98 10.03 5.22 2.29
N GLY A 99 9.28 5.62 1.28
CA GLY A 99 9.77 5.53 -0.10
C GLY A 99 9.01 6.39 -1.10
N LEU A 100 9.64 6.62 -2.24
CA LEU A 100 9.10 7.36 -3.38
C LEU A 100 9.05 6.43 -4.59
N TYR A 101 7.86 6.30 -5.16
CA TYR A 101 7.58 5.39 -6.25
C TYR A 101 6.80 6.08 -7.36
N TYR A 102 7.07 5.66 -8.58
CA TYR A 102 6.26 5.92 -9.75
C TYR A 102 5.67 4.61 -10.25
N PHE A 103 4.37 4.61 -10.52
CA PHE A 103 3.64 3.50 -11.13
C PHE A 103 3.01 3.95 -12.43
N CYS A 104 2.94 3.06 -13.41
CA CYS A 104 2.12 3.28 -14.59
C CYS A 104 1.72 1.99 -15.27
N ASP A 105 0.70 2.06 -16.13
CA ASP A 105 0.25 0.95 -16.96
C ASP A 105 -0.20 1.41 -18.35
N ARG A 106 -0.53 0.43 -19.21
CA ARG A 106 -0.96 0.67 -20.60
C ARG A 106 -2.37 1.24 -20.74
N SER A 107 -3.15 1.34 -19.67
CA SER A 107 -4.45 2.02 -19.70
C SER A 107 -4.32 3.54 -19.61
N GLY A 108 -3.11 4.05 -19.37
CA GLY A 108 -2.82 5.47 -19.18
C GLY A 108 -2.86 5.92 -17.72
N ARG A 109 -3.10 5.00 -16.78
CA ARG A 109 -2.97 5.29 -15.35
C ARG A 109 -1.51 5.47 -14.99
N SER A 110 -1.21 6.53 -14.24
CA SER A 110 0.13 6.81 -13.74
C SER A 110 0.09 7.67 -12.49
N ASP A 111 0.85 7.26 -11.48
CA ASP A 111 0.77 7.81 -10.14
C ASP A 111 2.17 7.90 -9.51
N LEU A 112 2.42 8.97 -8.76
CA LEU A 112 3.44 8.99 -7.72
C LEU A 112 2.85 8.44 -6.42
N MET A 113 3.64 7.65 -5.70
CA MET A 113 3.29 7.14 -4.39
C MET A 113 4.37 7.49 -3.37
N LEU A 114 3.93 7.93 -2.19
CA LEU A 114 4.72 8.14 -0.99
C LEU A 114 4.38 7.03 0.03
N ALA A 115 5.23 6.01 0.11
CA ALA A 115 5.10 4.91 1.08
C ALA A 115 5.56 5.35 2.47
N GLY A 116 4.83 4.95 3.52
CA GLY A 116 5.18 5.29 4.91
C GLY A 116 4.97 6.75 5.30
N PHE A 117 4.29 7.52 4.45
CA PHE A 117 3.86 8.89 4.74
C PHE A 117 2.38 8.92 5.13
N SER A 118 2.04 9.85 6.01
CA SER A 118 0.67 10.12 6.46
C SER A 118 0.54 11.61 6.75
N GLY A 119 -0.66 12.17 6.67
CA GLY A 119 -0.89 13.57 7.04
C GLY A 119 -1.57 14.35 5.92
N THR A 120 -1.01 15.53 5.60
CA THR A 120 -1.61 16.52 4.70
C THR A 120 -1.88 15.98 3.30
N ASP A 121 -2.83 16.61 2.62
CA ASP A 121 -3.16 16.33 1.22
C ASP A 121 -2.14 16.94 0.26
N VAL A 122 -1.32 17.91 0.67
CA VAL A 122 -0.30 18.54 -0.17
C VAL A 122 1.10 18.20 0.32
N TRP A 123 1.94 17.73 -0.61
CA TRP A 123 3.36 17.43 -0.41
C TRP A 123 4.19 18.02 -1.53
N ALA A 124 5.43 18.37 -1.24
CA ALA A 124 6.40 18.89 -2.20
C ALA A 124 7.55 17.90 -2.41
N LEU A 125 7.95 17.73 -3.67
CA LEU A 125 9.22 17.14 -4.06
C LEU A 125 10.17 18.29 -4.39
N VAL A 126 11.20 18.46 -3.58
CA VAL A 126 12.25 19.48 -3.76
C VAL A 126 13.50 18.80 -4.30
N VAL A 127 13.92 19.18 -5.51
CA VAL A 127 15.08 18.63 -6.22
C VAL A 127 15.91 19.80 -6.75
N ASN A 128 17.17 19.92 -6.33
CA ASN A 128 18.05 21.01 -6.77
C ASN A 128 17.41 22.41 -6.64
N ALA A 129 16.77 22.69 -5.49
CA ALA A 129 16.01 23.91 -5.19
C ALA A 129 14.77 24.17 -6.09
N GLU A 130 14.41 23.26 -6.98
CA GLU A 130 13.12 23.29 -7.69
C GLU A 130 12.06 22.55 -6.86
N THR A 131 10.91 23.21 -6.65
CA THR A 131 9.81 22.67 -5.85
C THR A 131 8.66 22.24 -6.75
N HIS A 132 8.31 20.95 -6.69
CA HIS A 132 7.15 20.38 -7.37
C HIS A 132 6.10 19.95 -6.34
N THR A 133 4.96 20.61 -6.34
CA THR A 133 3.89 20.34 -5.38
C THR A 133 2.82 19.45 -5.98
N PHE A 134 2.38 18.44 -5.22
CA PHE A 134 1.34 17.51 -5.62
C PHE A 134 0.27 17.40 -4.52
N ARG A 135 -0.97 17.20 -4.95
CA ARG A 135 -2.03 16.77 -4.04
C ARG A 135 -2.07 15.25 -4.02
N PHE A 136 -1.76 14.68 -2.87
CA PHE A 136 -1.85 13.25 -2.61
C PHE A 136 -3.16 12.90 -1.89
N SER A 137 -3.70 11.73 -2.19
CA SER A 137 -4.84 11.11 -1.51
C SER A 137 -4.39 9.81 -0.82
N PRO A 138 -4.92 9.49 0.37
CA PRO A 138 -4.63 8.22 1.03
C PRO A 138 -5.05 7.02 0.16
N GLY A 139 -4.21 5.99 0.15
CA GLY A 139 -4.48 4.68 -0.47
C GLY A 139 -3.90 3.54 0.37
N PRO A 140 -4.04 2.28 -0.09
CA PRO A 140 -3.71 1.10 0.71
C PRO A 140 -2.27 1.05 1.21
N ASN A 141 -1.31 1.52 0.41
CA ASN A 141 0.12 1.40 0.68
C ASN A 141 0.83 2.76 0.89
N GLY A 142 0.07 3.83 1.11
CA GLY A 142 0.64 5.18 1.28
C GLY A 142 -0.23 6.26 0.65
N LEU A 143 0.40 7.37 0.28
CA LEU A 143 -0.27 8.49 -0.35
C LEU A 143 -0.04 8.46 -1.86
N TYR A 144 -1.07 8.70 -2.67
CA TYR A 144 -1.01 8.65 -4.14
C TYR A 144 -1.38 9.99 -4.78
N ALA A 145 -0.63 10.39 -5.80
CA ALA A 145 -0.94 11.55 -6.63
C ALA A 145 -0.89 11.15 -8.11
N PRO A 146 -1.92 11.45 -8.91
CA PRO A 146 -1.88 11.20 -10.35
C PRO A 146 -0.83 12.11 -11.00
N VAL A 147 0.12 11.52 -11.72
CA VAL A 147 1.21 12.25 -12.38
C VAL A 147 1.50 11.63 -13.76
N PRO A 148 1.20 12.34 -14.86
CA PRO A 148 1.39 11.81 -16.20
C PRO A 148 2.88 11.65 -16.53
N PRO A 149 3.27 10.68 -17.38
CA PRO A 149 4.68 10.34 -17.65
C PRO A 149 5.51 11.47 -18.27
N ASP A 150 4.88 12.50 -18.84
CA ASP A 150 5.51 13.69 -19.42
C ASP A 150 5.68 14.85 -18.41
N ASN A 151 5.26 14.66 -17.15
CA ASN A 151 5.43 15.67 -16.11
C ASN A 151 6.91 16.05 -15.90
N ALA A 152 7.16 17.35 -15.78
CA ALA A 152 8.50 17.92 -15.64
C ALA A 152 9.30 17.36 -14.45
N VAL A 153 8.62 16.88 -13.40
CA VAL A 153 9.25 16.27 -12.22
C VAL A 153 10.16 15.10 -12.59
N PHE A 154 9.79 14.32 -13.61
CA PHE A 154 10.63 13.21 -14.07
C PHE A 154 11.87 13.69 -14.80
N GLY A 155 11.85 14.88 -15.38
CA GLY A 155 13.06 15.52 -15.90
C GLY A 155 14.07 15.79 -14.80
N VAL A 156 13.64 16.29 -13.64
CA VAL A 156 14.55 16.58 -12.52
C VAL A 156 14.98 15.30 -11.79
N LEU A 157 14.05 14.39 -11.50
CA LEU A 157 14.35 13.15 -10.76
C LEU A 157 15.43 12.31 -11.46
N ARG A 158 15.50 12.34 -12.80
CA ARG A 158 16.47 11.59 -13.59
C ARG A 158 17.87 12.22 -13.68
N ARG A 159 18.03 13.49 -13.30
CA ARG A 159 19.26 14.28 -13.53
C ARG A 159 20.05 14.58 -12.27
N PHE A 160 19.41 14.57 -11.11
CA PHE A 160 20.02 14.93 -9.84
C PHE A 160 20.21 13.71 -8.94
N ASP A 161 20.94 13.91 -7.84
CA ASP A 161 21.38 12.82 -6.95
C ASP A 161 20.50 12.66 -5.70
N GLU A 162 19.66 13.65 -5.41
CA GLU A 162 18.84 13.68 -4.19
C GLU A 162 17.48 14.34 -4.44
N VAL A 163 16.45 13.82 -3.77
CA VAL A 163 15.12 14.45 -3.65
C VAL A 163 14.75 14.57 -2.18
N SER A 164 14.17 15.71 -1.84
CA SER A 164 13.55 15.98 -0.55
C SER A 164 12.03 15.91 -0.69
N VAL A 165 11.39 15.02 0.07
CA VAL A 165 9.93 14.94 0.22
C VAL A 165 9.54 15.77 1.43
N GLU A 166 8.79 16.86 1.23
CA GLU A 166 8.47 17.84 2.25
C GLU A 166 6.96 17.96 2.45
N GLY A 167 6.52 17.88 3.70
CA GLY A 167 5.14 18.05 4.11
C GLY A 167 5.03 17.99 5.63
N THR A 168 3.83 17.77 6.16
CA THR A 168 3.60 17.58 7.59
C THR A 168 3.50 16.07 7.87
N PRO A 169 4.33 15.48 8.75
CA PRO A 169 5.06 16.13 9.84
C PRO A 169 6.54 16.47 9.57
N GLY A 170 7.07 16.37 8.35
CA GLY A 170 8.44 16.83 8.11
C GLY A 170 9.02 16.55 6.73
N ARG A 171 10.35 16.55 6.72
CA ARG A 171 11.20 16.39 5.54
C ARG A 171 11.83 15.00 5.53
N THR A 172 11.82 14.33 4.38
CA THR A 172 12.52 13.06 4.15
C THR A 172 13.42 13.20 2.93
N VAL A 173 14.66 12.76 3.04
CA VAL A 173 15.63 12.83 1.96
C VAL A 173 15.85 11.43 1.38
N MET A 174 15.86 11.31 0.05
CA MET A 174 16.07 10.06 -0.67
C MET A 174 17.10 10.23 -1.78
N GLY A 175 17.92 9.21 -1.98
CA GLY A 175 18.88 9.17 -3.09
C GLY A 175 18.18 8.96 -4.44
N LEU A 176 18.69 9.61 -5.47
CA LEU A 176 18.26 9.47 -6.85
C LEU A 176 19.23 8.64 -7.70
N SER A 177 20.23 7.99 -7.08
CA SER A 177 21.13 7.11 -7.80
C SER A 177 20.35 6.01 -8.54
N GLY A 178 20.56 5.95 -9.86
CA GLY A 178 19.88 5.00 -10.76
C GLY A 178 18.46 5.38 -11.20
N SER A 179 17.90 6.49 -10.72
CA SER A 179 16.54 6.94 -11.05
C SER A 179 16.31 7.09 -12.55
N GLY A 180 17.30 7.65 -13.27
CA GLY A 180 17.33 7.80 -14.72
C GLY A 180 16.95 6.54 -15.46
N ARG A 181 17.68 5.46 -15.16
CA ARG A 181 17.49 4.14 -15.76
C ARG A 181 16.17 3.51 -15.32
N ALA A 182 15.86 3.56 -14.02
CA ALA A 182 14.65 2.94 -13.47
C ALA A 182 13.37 3.58 -14.03
N LEU A 183 13.24 4.91 -13.98
CA LEU A 183 12.09 5.65 -14.49
C LEU A 183 11.93 5.43 -16.00
N SER A 184 13.01 5.49 -16.78
CA SER A 184 12.93 5.26 -18.23
C SER A 184 12.48 3.84 -18.55
N ALA A 185 12.95 2.83 -17.80
CA ALA A 185 12.54 1.44 -17.97
C ALA A 185 11.06 1.20 -17.59
N ALA A 186 10.57 1.86 -16.54
CA ALA A 186 9.16 1.78 -16.17
C ALA A 186 8.26 2.46 -17.22
N MET A 187 8.57 3.70 -17.60
CA MET A 187 7.79 4.47 -18.58
C MET A 187 7.74 3.82 -19.96
N ALA A 188 8.80 3.11 -20.37
CA ALA A 188 8.81 2.36 -21.61
C ALA A 188 7.76 1.22 -21.66
N ARG A 189 7.27 0.76 -20.51
CA ARG A 189 6.24 -0.28 -20.40
C ARG A 189 4.80 0.24 -20.37
N CYS A 190 4.63 1.55 -20.23
CA CYS A 190 3.34 2.20 -20.00
C CYS A 190 2.73 2.80 -21.28
N ARG A 191 3.32 2.45 -22.42
CA ARG A 191 2.86 2.79 -23.77
C ARG A 191 2.38 1.54 -24.48
#